data_AF-A0A918J619-F1
#
_entry.id   AF-A0A918J619-F1
#
_cell.length_a   1.000
_cell.length_b   1.000
_cell.length_c   1.000
_cell.angle_alpha   90.00
_cell.angle_beta   90.00
_cell.angle_gamma   90.00
#
_symmetry.space_group_name_H-M   'P 1'
#
loop_
_entity.id
_entity.type
_entity.pdbx_description
1 polymer ?
#
loop_
_entity_poly.entity_id
_entity_poly.type
_entity_poly.pdbx_seq_one_letter_code
_entity_poly.pdbx_strand_id
1 'polypeptide(L)'
;MKKITKNLIIAFGIVYCTGVVANAQSVTCRADIFGNTTCSNGTSYRSDQFGNTYDNRGNSWRSDGFGNTYGSDGRVFRSDGFGNTRDNRGNSWRRDGFGNTYGSDGTTCRTGGFGMTFCN
;
A
#
# COMPACT_ATOMS: atom_id res chain seq x y z
N MET A 1 11.95 12.95 -20.97
CA MET A 1 10.64 12.43 -20.55
C MET A 1 10.75 11.91 -19.12
N LYS A 2 10.20 12.63 -18.13
CA LYS A 2 10.33 12.31 -16.70
C LYS A 2 9.48 11.07 -16.37
N LYS A 3 10.11 9.94 -16.09
CA LYS A 3 9.45 8.75 -15.53
C LYS A 3 9.06 9.08 -14.08
N ILE A 4 7.77 9.26 -13.83
CA ILE A 4 7.23 9.46 -12.49
C ILE A 4 7.13 8.08 -11.85
N THR A 5 8.12 7.72 -11.02
CA THR A 5 8.11 6.53 -10.19
C THR A 5 6.99 6.67 -9.17
N LYS A 6 5.84 6.04 -9.44
CA LYS A 6 4.69 6.04 -8.54
C LYS A 6 4.92 4.98 -7.46
N ASN A 7 5.44 5.42 -6.32
CA ASN A 7 5.49 4.62 -5.10
C ASN A 7 4.05 4.34 -4.64
N LEU A 8 3.47 3.25 -5.13
CA LEU A 8 2.18 2.73 -4.68
C LEU A 8 2.42 1.88 -3.42
N ILE A 9 2.61 2.55 -2.28
CA ILE A 9 2.59 1.86 -0.98
C ILE A 9 1.11 1.65 -0.66
N ILE A 10 0.61 0.45 -0.97
CA ILE A 10 -0.72 -0.02 -0.58
C ILE A 10 -0.69 -0.22 0.94
N ALA A 11 -1.09 0.82 1.67
CA ALA A 11 -1.31 0.75 3.11
C ALA A 11 -2.62 -0.01 3.38
N PHE A 12 -2.59 -1.34 3.29
CA PHE A 12 -3.68 -2.18 3.76
C PHE A 12 -3.11 -3.44 4.44
N GLY A 13 -3.27 -3.48 5.76
CA GLY A 13 -3.15 -4.68 6.59
C GLY A 13 -1.72 -5.17 6.79
N ILE A 14 -1.19 -4.96 8.01
CA ILE A 14 -0.05 -5.67 8.63
C ILE A 14 0.93 -6.26 7.62
N VAL A 15 1.84 -5.43 7.10
CA VAL A 15 2.93 -5.89 6.23
C VAL A 15 4.19 -6.02 7.08
N TYR A 16 4.49 -7.26 7.51
CA TYR A 16 5.86 -7.66 7.84
C TYR A 16 6.60 -7.79 6.51
N CYS A 17 7.41 -6.79 6.13
CA CYS A 17 8.10 -6.76 4.85
C CYS A 17 9.60 -7.04 5.02
N THR A 18 10.02 -8.27 4.75
CA THR A 18 11.43 -8.64 4.56
C THR A 18 11.68 -9.01 3.10
N GLY A 19 12.30 -8.10 2.32
CA GLY A 19 13.26 -8.45 1.25
C GLY A 19 12.93 -8.23 -0.25
N VAL A 20 13.43 -7.10 -0.83
CA VAL A 20 14.21 -6.83 -2.11
C VAL A 20 14.01 -7.72 -3.37
N VAL A 21 13.94 -7.33 -4.67
CA VAL A 21 14.59 -6.27 -5.53
C VAL A 21 13.82 -6.07 -6.87
N ALA A 22 13.80 -4.83 -7.39
CA ALA A 22 13.77 -4.53 -8.85
C ALA A 22 14.33 -3.13 -9.13
N ASN A 23 15.67 -2.93 -9.13
CA ASN A 23 16.37 -1.62 -9.28
C ASN A 23 15.68 -0.38 -8.66
N ALA A 24 14.94 -0.63 -7.60
CA ALA A 24 14.31 0.31 -6.71
C ALA A 24 15.04 0.08 -5.40
N GLN A 25 15.55 1.13 -4.76
CA GLN A 25 16.03 1.03 -3.38
C GLN A 25 15.01 0.19 -2.63
N SER A 26 15.40 -1.00 -2.20
CA SER A 26 14.48 -1.91 -1.56
C SER A 26 14.06 -1.27 -0.26
N VAL A 27 12.87 -0.69 -0.28
CA VAL A 27 12.32 -0.04 0.89
C VAL A 27 11.85 -1.14 1.82
N THR A 28 12.70 -1.49 2.77
CA THR A 28 12.36 -2.33 3.90
C THR A 28 11.62 -1.48 4.93
N CYS A 29 10.43 -1.92 5.33
CA CYS A 29 9.63 -1.24 6.34
C CYS A 29 9.42 -2.16 7.53
N ARG A 30 9.52 -1.59 8.74
CA ARG A 30 9.31 -2.29 10.01
C ARG A 30 8.19 -1.59 10.77
N ALA A 31 7.13 -2.34 11.06
CA ALA A 31 6.08 -1.89 11.98
C ALA A 31 6.42 -2.28 13.43
N ASP A 32 6.10 -1.40 14.37
CA ASP A 32 6.11 -1.68 15.81
C ASP A 32 4.70 -2.02 16.32
N ILE A 33 4.60 -2.43 17.59
CA ILE A 33 3.32 -2.82 18.19
C ILE A 33 2.40 -1.61 18.44
N PHE A 34 2.95 -0.40 18.39
CA PHE A 34 2.28 0.85 18.70
C PHE A 34 1.71 1.53 17.46
N GLY A 35 1.80 0.87 16.30
CA GLY A 35 1.25 1.36 15.04
C GLY A 35 2.16 2.34 14.29
N ASN A 36 3.43 2.45 14.66
CA ASN A 36 4.41 3.17 13.85
C ASN A 36 5.10 2.21 12.88
N THR A 37 5.31 2.66 11.66
CA THR A 37 6.11 1.96 10.64
C THR A 37 7.25 2.85 10.20
N THR A 38 8.47 2.35 10.22
CA THR A 38 9.65 3.06 9.71
C THR A 38 10.24 2.31 8.53
N CYS A 39 10.60 3.04 7.49
CA CYS A 39 11.13 2.47 6.26
C CYS A 39 12.57 2.93 6.01
N SER A 40 13.38 2.10 5.35
CA SER A 40 14.80 2.38 5.07
C SER A 40 15.03 3.56 4.11
N ASN A 41 14.01 4.00 3.39
CA ASN A 41 14.02 5.22 2.58
C ASN A 41 13.72 6.50 3.42
N GLY A 42 13.65 6.39 4.75
CA GLY A 42 13.34 7.50 5.65
C GLY A 42 11.86 7.87 5.74
N THR A 43 10.94 7.18 5.04
CA THR A 43 9.51 7.39 5.27
C THR A 43 9.09 6.72 6.57
N SER A 44 8.31 7.42 7.37
CA SER A 44 7.65 6.84 8.54
C SER A 44 6.15 7.06 8.45
N TYR A 45 5.41 6.07 8.94
CA TYR A 45 3.96 6.08 9.05
C TYR A 45 3.57 5.91 10.51
N ARG A 46 2.48 6.55 10.90
CA ARG A 46 1.87 6.38 12.22
C ARG A 46 0.38 6.19 12.04
N SER A 47 -0.15 5.10 12.57
CA SER A 47 -1.58 4.87 12.65
C SER A 47 -2.11 5.24 14.03
N ASP A 48 -3.27 5.87 14.09
CA ASP A 48 -4.00 6.12 15.33
C ASP A 48 -5.10 5.08 15.56
N GLN A 49 -5.65 5.08 16.77
CA GLN A 49 -6.74 4.18 17.18
C GLN A 49 -8.08 4.45 16.47
N PHE A 50 -8.19 5.55 15.73
CA PHE A 50 -9.40 5.95 15.00
C PHE A 50 -9.34 5.55 13.52
N GLY A 51 -8.30 4.82 13.11
CA GLY A 51 -8.14 4.33 11.75
C GLY A 51 -7.57 5.37 10.78
N ASN A 52 -6.92 6.42 11.29
CA ASN A 52 -6.15 7.33 10.46
C ASN A 52 -4.68 6.91 10.44
N THR A 53 -4.04 7.03 9.29
CA THR A 53 -2.60 6.84 9.10
C THR A 53 -2.01 8.13 8.57
N TYR A 54 -0.85 8.52 9.09
CA TYR A 54 -0.13 9.73 8.71
C TYR A 54 1.28 9.35 8.29
N ASP A 55 1.85 10.05 7.32
CA ASP A 55 3.28 9.94 7.02
C ASP A 55 4.07 11.18 7.47
N ASN A 56 5.40 11.06 7.50
CA ASN A 56 6.31 12.17 7.79
C ASN A 56 6.44 13.21 6.67
N ARG A 57 5.62 13.12 5.62
CA ARG A 57 5.56 14.06 4.49
C ARG A 57 4.27 14.89 4.49
N GLY A 58 3.44 14.74 5.52
CA GLY A 58 2.18 15.48 5.67
C GLY A 58 0.99 14.86 4.94
N ASN A 59 1.13 13.65 4.41
CA ASN A 59 0.00 12.90 3.87
C ASN A 59 -0.76 12.19 5.00
N SER A 60 -2.07 12.07 4.83
CA SER A 60 -2.91 11.28 5.73
C SER A 60 -3.91 10.43 4.95
N TRP A 61 -4.29 9.30 5.55
CA TRP A 61 -5.28 8.37 5.02
C TRP A 61 -6.23 8.00 6.13
N ARG A 62 -7.53 7.98 5.85
CA ARG A 62 -8.57 7.54 6.79
C ARG A 62 -9.38 6.44 6.16
N SER A 63 -9.52 5.31 6.86
CA SER A 63 -10.40 4.23 6.42
C SER A 63 -11.75 4.29 7.15
N ASP A 64 -12.85 4.06 6.43
CA ASP A 64 -14.18 3.92 7.00
C ASP A 64 -14.60 2.44 7.11
N GLY A 65 -15.68 2.19 7.85
CA GLY A 65 -16.23 0.84 8.04
C GLY A 65 -16.88 0.24 6.80
N PHE A 66 -17.00 0.99 5.69
CA PHE A 66 -17.59 0.56 4.43
C PHE A 66 -16.53 0.21 3.38
N GLY A 67 -15.26 0.13 3.79
CA GLY A 67 -14.14 -0.24 2.95
C GLY A 67 -13.59 0.89 2.09
N ASN A 68 -13.93 2.15 2.36
CA ASN A 68 -13.32 3.29 1.67
C ASN A 68 -12.12 3.84 2.46
N THR A 69 -11.07 4.24 1.74
CA THR A 69 -9.91 4.95 2.28
C THR A 69 -9.76 6.29 1.57
N TYR A 70 -9.75 7.37 2.35
CA TYR A 70 -9.66 8.74 1.87
C TYR A 70 -8.26 9.28 2.14
N GLY A 71 -7.54 9.66 1.08
CA GLY A 71 -6.24 10.33 1.15
C GLY A 71 -6.40 11.85 1.23
N SER A 72 -5.50 12.51 1.97
CA SER A 72 -5.44 13.99 2.04
C SER A 72 -5.15 14.65 0.70
N ASP A 73 -4.63 13.89 -0.29
CA ASP A 73 -4.40 14.33 -1.65
C ASP A 73 -5.63 14.19 -2.57
N GLY A 74 -6.79 13.87 -1.99
CA GLY A 74 -8.06 13.71 -2.71
C GLY A 74 -8.23 12.37 -3.42
N ARG A 75 -7.29 11.43 -3.25
CA ARG A 75 -7.49 10.05 -3.72
C ARG A 75 -8.47 9.33 -2.80
N VAL A 76 -9.36 8.55 -3.40
CA VAL A 76 -10.27 7.68 -2.66
C VAL A 76 -10.10 6.28 -3.21
N PHE A 77 -9.86 5.32 -2.31
CA PHE A 77 -9.81 3.91 -2.63
C PHE A 77 -11.03 3.23 -2.02
N ARG A 78 -11.62 2.28 -2.72
CA ARG A 78 -12.73 1.45 -2.23
C ARG A 78 -12.37 -0.01 -2.40
N SER A 79 -12.30 -0.72 -1.30
CA SER A 79 -12.07 -2.17 -1.25
C SER A 79 -13.40 -2.89 -0.97
N ASP A 80 -13.64 -3.97 -1.71
CA ASP A 80 -14.76 -4.87 -1.47
C ASP A 80 -14.32 -6.15 -0.74
N GLY A 81 -15.29 -6.90 -0.22
CA GLY A 81 -15.05 -8.17 0.49
C GLY A 81 -14.56 -9.31 -0.42
N PHE A 82 -14.51 -9.11 -1.73
CA PHE A 82 -14.05 -10.09 -2.72
C PHE A 82 -12.60 -9.84 -3.15
N GLY A 83 -11.92 -8.89 -2.52
CA GLY A 83 -10.52 -8.58 -2.80
C GLY A 83 -10.31 -7.66 -4.00
N ASN A 84 -11.34 -6.95 -4.47
CA ASN A 84 -11.15 -5.86 -5.44
C ASN A 84 -10.99 -4.53 -4.72
N THR A 85 -10.07 -3.71 -5.20
CA THR A 85 -9.86 -2.32 -4.79
C THR A 85 -9.99 -1.43 -6.02
N ARG A 86 -10.65 -0.29 -5.92
CA ARG A 86 -10.74 0.71 -7.01
C ARG A 86 -10.40 2.08 -6.50
N ASP A 87 -9.79 2.91 -7.33
CA ASP A 87 -9.59 4.33 -7.02
C ASP A 87 -10.63 5.22 -7.71
N ASN A 88 -10.71 6.48 -7.29
CA ASN A 88 -11.55 7.51 -7.91
C ASN A 88 -11.04 8.02 -9.26
N ARG A 89 -9.99 7.41 -9.83
CA ARG A 89 -9.42 7.73 -11.14
C ARG A 89 -9.68 6.64 -12.18
N GLY A 90 -10.46 5.62 -11.82
CA GLY A 90 -10.83 4.51 -12.70
C GLY A 90 -9.83 3.36 -12.72
N ASN A 91 -8.80 3.37 -11.88
CA ASN A 91 -7.92 2.23 -11.72
C ASN A 91 -8.57 1.21 -10.77
N SER A 92 -8.31 -0.07 -11.03
CA SER A 92 -8.78 -1.17 -10.19
C SER A 92 -7.70 -2.22 -10.03
N TRP A 93 -7.64 -2.83 -8.85
CA TRP A 93 -6.76 -3.93 -8.51
C TRP A 93 -7.59 -5.08 -7.96
N ARG A 94 -7.24 -6.32 -8.32
CA ARG A 94 -7.87 -7.53 -7.78
C ARG A 94 -6.81 -8.40 -7.14
N ARG A 95 -7.01 -8.76 -5.88
CA ARG A 95 -6.20 -9.78 -5.20
C ARG A 95 -6.85 -11.16 -5.34
N ASP A 96 -6.08 -12.15 -5.75
CA ASP A 96 -6.51 -13.55 -5.78
C ASP A 96 -6.20 -14.28 -4.46
N GLY A 97 -6.75 -15.49 -4.30
CA GLY A 97 -6.55 -16.33 -3.11
C GLY A 97 -5.13 -16.84 -2.92
N PHE A 98 -4.25 -16.65 -3.89
CA PHE A 98 -2.82 -17.02 -3.83
C PHE A 98 -1.92 -15.83 -3.50
N GLY A 99 -2.50 -14.65 -3.25
CA GLY A 99 -1.76 -13.45 -2.91
C GLY A 99 -1.19 -12.69 -4.13
N ASN A 100 -1.65 -12.97 -5.35
CA ASN A 100 -1.34 -12.14 -6.50
C ASN A 100 -2.35 -10.99 -6.59
N THR A 101 -1.88 -9.81 -7.03
CA THR A 101 -2.69 -8.61 -7.24
C THR A 101 -2.51 -8.15 -8.69
N TYR A 102 -3.62 -7.96 -9.39
CA TYR A 102 -3.66 -7.57 -10.80
C TYR A 102 -4.32 -6.21 -10.94
N GLY A 103 -3.58 -5.23 -11.48
CA GLY A 103 -4.02 -3.87 -11.73
C GLY A 103 -4.53 -3.67 -13.16
N SER A 104 -5.57 -2.86 -13.32
CA SER A 104 -6.09 -2.43 -14.63
C SER A 104 -5.10 -1.56 -15.41
N ASP A 105 -4.09 -1.01 -14.72
CA ASP A 105 -2.97 -0.27 -15.30
C ASP A 105 -1.85 -1.18 -15.80
N GLY A 106 -2.03 -2.51 -15.74
CA GLY A 106 -1.05 -3.51 -16.11
C GLY A 106 -0.12 -3.94 -14.98
N THR A 107 -0.22 -3.29 -13.80
CA THR A 107 0.61 -3.65 -12.65
C THR A 107 0.28 -5.06 -12.17
N THR A 108 1.27 -5.92 -11.98
CA THR A 108 1.05 -7.26 -11.42
C THR A 108 1.98 -7.52 -10.26
N CYS A 109 1.41 -7.69 -9.07
CA CYS A 109 2.15 -7.98 -7.85
C CYS A 109 1.90 -9.41 -7.37
N ARG A 110 2.91 -10.08 -6.83
CA ARG A 110 2.80 -11.42 -6.23
C ARG A 110 3.49 -11.46 -4.89
N THR A 111 2.77 -11.88 -3.86
CA THR A 111 3.36 -12.19 -2.56
C THR A 111 3.79 -13.66 -2.51
N GLY A 112 5.09 -13.92 -2.37
CA GLY A 112 5.66 -15.26 -2.22
C GLY A 112 5.51 -15.81 -0.80
N GLY A 113 5.84 -17.10 -0.62
CA GLY A 113 5.63 -17.83 0.63
C GLY A 113 6.41 -17.32 1.86
N PHE A 114 7.40 -16.44 1.65
CA PHE A 114 8.16 -15.79 2.73
C PHE A 114 7.73 -14.34 2.99
N GLY A 115 6.55 -13.93 2.49
CA GLY A 115 6.01 -12.57 2.67
C GLY A 115 6.60 -11.52 1.72
N MET A 116 7.51 -11.91 0.83
CA MET A 116 8.13 -11.05 -0.17
C MET A 116 7.15 -10.74 -1.30
N THR A 117 6.94 -9.46 -1.63
CA THR A 117 6.05 -9.04 -2.74
C THR A 117 6.84 -8.52 -3.92
N PHE A 118 6.59 -9.09 -5.10
CA PHE A 118 7.23 -8.74 -6.38
C PHE A 118 6.21 -8.09 -7.29
N CYS A 119 6.49 -6.89 -7.83
CA CYS A 119 5.60 -6.20 -8.76
C CYS A 119 6.29 -5.92 -10.10
N ASN A 120 5.57 -6.15 -11.21
CA ASN A 120 5.94 -5.72 -12.56
C ASN A 120 5.03 -4.59 -13.04
#